data_AF-A0A7R6WKE8-F1
#
_entry.id   AF-A0A7R6WKE8-F1
#
_cell.length_a   1.000
_cell.length_b   1.000
_cell.length_c   1.000
_cell.angle_alpha   90.00
_cell.angle_beta   90.00
_cell.angle_gamma   90.00
#
_symmetry.space_group_name_H-M   'P 1'
#
loop_
_entity.id
_entity.type
_entity.pdbx_description
1 polymer ?
#
loop_
_entity_poly.entity_id
_entity_poly.type
_entity_poly.pdbx_seq_one_letter_code
_entity_poly.pdbx_strand_id
1 'polypeptide(L)'
;MATKAMTNSSASVYSIQPHRRGRESDWAVHRLIVQNPDYAWSDAVIGKLEELMRLPKGWDGYSGRSVDFSIAYFAANLLQAIYVPGAPCPSLVPGSDGTLQIEWHSAGLDIELDILGANKVECVMADINTGDEEEAKLTVDFKIVRVWIDEMAKRAADAVPAAA
;
A
#
# COMPACT_ATOMS: atom_id res chain seq x y z
N MET A 1 -57.82 8.12 28.11
CA MET A 1 -56.81 7.95 27.05
C MET A 1 -56.51 6.46 26.95
N ALA A 2 -57.24 5.76 26.08
CA ALA A 2 -56.75 5.27 24.77
C ALA A 2 -55.78 4.09 24.94
N THR A 3 -56.31 2.85 25.05
CA THR A 3 -56.45 1.79 24.00
C THR A 3 -55.23 0.86 23.94
N LYS A 4 -55.37 -0.43 24.32
CA LYS A 4 -55.61 -1.62 23.45
C LYS A 4 -54.42 -1.86 22.48
N ALA A 5 -53.89 -3.05 22.23
CA ALA A 5 -54.33 -4.41 22.47
C ALA A 5 -53.13 -5.36 22.27
N MET A 6 -53.25 -6.55 22.86
CA MET A 6 -52.50 -7.77 22.53
C MET A 6 -52.61 -8.15 21.04
N THR A 7 -51.61 -8.87 20.53
CA THR A 7 -51.66 -10.18 19.80
C THR A 7 -50.39 -10.28 18.93
N ASN A 8 -49.56 -11.33 18.96
CA ASN A 8 -49.68 -12.78 18.79
C ASN A 8 -49.15 -13.23 17.41
N SER A 9 -48.36 -14.30 17.42
CA SER A 9 -48.26 -15.33 16.36
C SER A 9 -47.33 -15.12 15.12
N SER A 10 -46.24 -15.91 15.15
CA SER A 10 -45.92 -17.04 14.24
C SER A 10 -45.54 -16.86 12.75
N ALA A 11 -44.42 -17.52 12.42
CA ALA A 11 -44.05 -18.25 11.20
C ALA A 11 -43.99 -17.55 9.83
N SER A 12 -42.85 -17.70 9.14
CA SER A 12 -42.81 -18.51 7.91
C SER A 12 -41.38 -18.80 7.46
N VAL A 13 -41.09 -20.08 7.30
CA VAL A 13 -39.94 -20.61 6.56
C VAL A 13 -40.25 -20.47 5.08
N TYR A 14 -39.40 -19.79 4.31
CA TYR A 14 -39.32 -19.99 2.86
C TYR A 14 -37.92 -20.47 2.49
N SER A 15 -37.83 -21.79 2.30
CA SER A 15 -36.78 -22.45 1.55
C SER A 15 -36.91 -22.05 0.08
N ILE A 16 -35.88 -21.42 -0.49
CA ILE A 16 -35.70 -21.36 -1.94
C ILE A 16 -34.40 -22.12 -2.26
N GLN A 17 -34.57 -23.26 -2.95
CA GLN A 17 -33.51 -24.09 -3.49
C GLN A 17 -32.83 -23.43 -4.71
N PRO A 18 -31.59 -23.83 -5.06
CA PRO A 18 -30.74 -23.09 -5.98
C PRO A 18 -31.11 -23.36 -7.44
N HIS A 19 -31.14 -22.31 -8.27
CA HIS A 19 -31.19 -22.45 -9.72
C HIS A 19 -29.86 -21.99 -10.33
N ARG A 20 -29.17 -22.92 -11.00
CA ARG A 20 -27.89 -22.72 -11.69
C ARG A 20 -28.06 -21.91 -12.98
N ARG A 21 -27.19 -20.90 -13.18
CA ARG A 21 -26.25 -20.70 -14.32
C ARG A 21 -26.06 -19.21 -14.60
N GLY A 22 -24.86 -18.73 -14.29
CA GLY A 22 -24.28 -17.52 -14.85
C GLY A 22 -22.78 -17.60 -14.60
N ARG A 23 -21.99 -17.76 -15.66
CA ARG A 23 -20.52 -17.69 -15.61
C ARG A 23 -20.17 -16.20 -15.64
N GLU A 24 -20.23 -15.53 -14.49
CA GLU A 24 -19.54 -14.26 -14.32
C GLU A 24 -18.10 -14.56 -13.93
N SER A 25 -17.14 -13.97 -14.64
CA SER A 25 -15.73 -14.06 -14.27
C SER A 25 -15.54 -13.54 -12.85
N ASP A 26 -15.06 -14.41 -11.96
CA ASP A 26 -14.57 -14.11 -10.62
C ASP A 26 -13.34 -13.19 -10.66
N TRP A 27 -13.50 -11.93 -11.09
CA TRP A 27 -12.59 -10.88 -10.63
C TRP A 27 -13.07 -10.51 -9.22
N ALA A 28 -12.68 -11.29 -8.21
CA ALA A 28 -12.85 -10.84 -6.84
C ALA A 28 -12.01 -9.56 -6.69
N VAL A 29 -12.66 -8.39 -6.66
CA VAL A 29 -12.02 -7.14 -6.25
C VAL A 29 -11.57 -7.32 -4.81
N HIS A 30 -10.29 -7.59 -4.63
CA HIS A 30 -9.68 -7.55 -3.32
C HIS A 30 -9.48 -6.07 -2.97
N ARG A 31 -10.44 -5.52 -2.23
CA ARG A 31 -10.32 -4.15 -1.71
C ARG A 31 -9.27 -4.16 -0.60
N LEU A 32 -8.22 -3.36 -0.77
CA LEU A 32 -7.22 -3.14 0.26
C LEU A 32 -7.81 -2.23 1.34
N ILE A 33 -8.01 -2.77 2.55
CA ILE A 33 -8.47 -1.99 3.71
C ILE A 33 -7.26 -1.75 4.61
N VAL A 34 -6.75 -0.52 4.63
CA VAL A 34 -5.70 -0.09 5.56
C VAL A 34 -6.36 0.52 6.79
N GLN A 35 -6.00 0.08 8.00
CA GLN A 35 -6.52 0.63 9.25
C GLN A 35 -5.87 2.01 9.50
N ASN A 36 -6.60 3.11 9.43
CA ASN A 36 -6.01 4.46 9.39
C ASN A 36 -5.92 5.15 10.77
N PRO A 37 -4.74 5.68 11.13
CA PRO A 37 -4.62 6.96 11.82
C PRO A 37 -3.89 7.97 10.92
N ASP A 38 -4.64 8.88 10.30
CA ASP A 38 -4.22 10.16 9.68
C ASP A 38 -2.82 10.22 9.03
N TYR A 39 -2.54 9.37 8.04
CA TYR A 39 -1.40 9.57 7.14
C TYR A 39 -1.79 10.42 5.93
N ALA A 40 -1.10 11.54 5.71
CA ALA A 40 -1.41 12.51 4.65
C ALA A 40 -1.42 11.90 3.21
N TRP A 41 -0.73 10.79 3.03
CA TRP A 41 -0.47 10.13 1.74
C TRP A 41 -1.22 8.80 1.58
N SER A 42 -2.01 8.39 2.58
CA SER A 42 -2.70 7.09 2.58
C SER A 42 -3.60 6.90 1.36
N ASP A 43 -4.47 7.87 1.05
CA ASP A 43 -5.38 7.79 -0.10
C ASP A 43 -4.63 7.72 -1.44
N ALA A 44 -3.53 8.46 -1.58
CA ALA A 44 -2.71 8.47 -2.79
C ALA A 44 -2.04 7.10 -3.00
N VAL A 45 -1.47 6.53 -1.94
CA VAL A 45 -0.86 5.19 -1.97
C VAL A 45 -1.88 4.12 -2.28
N ILE A 46 -3.03 4.13 -1.60
CA ILE A 46 -4.07 3.12 -1.81
C ILE A 46 -4.58 3.19 -3.24
N GLY A 47 -4.89 4.39 -3.73
CA GLY A 47 -5.31 4.60 -5.11
C GLY A 47 -4.29 4.09 -6.13
N LYS A 48 -3.00 4.34 -5.89
CA LYS A 48 -1.94 3.85 -6.77
C LYS A 48 -1.77 2.34 -6.69
N LEU A 49 -1.81 1.72 -5.51
CA LEU A 49 -1.78 0.26 -5.38
C LEU A 49 -2.97 -0.40 -6.10
N GLU A 50 -4.17 0.17 -6.02
CA GLU A 50 -5.32 -0.32 -6.76
C GLU A 50 -5.14 -0.25 -8.29
N GLU A 51 -4.51 0.81 -8.79
CA GLU A 51 -4.13 0.93 -10.21
C GLU A 51 -3.13 -0.17 -10.60
N LEU A 52 -2.06 -0.34 -9.82
CA LEU A 52 -0.99 -1.29 -10.12
C LEU A 52 -1.44 -2.76 -10.08
N MET A 53 -2.37 -3.09 -9.17
CA MET A 53 -2.99 -4.43 -9.11
C MET A 53 -3.95 -4.71 -10.29
N ARG A 54 -4.34 -3.69 -11.06
CA ARG A 54 -5.23 -3.83 -12.23
C ARG A 54 -4.51 -3.71 -13.57
N LEU A 55 -3.18 -3.59 -13.56
CA LEU A 55 -2.41 -3.49 -14.80
C LEU A 55 -2.72 -4.68 -15.74
N PRO A 56 -2.95 -4.43 -17.04
CA PRO A 56 -3.18 -5.51 -17.97
C PRO A 56 -1.92 -6.35 -18.16
N LYS A 57 -2.10 -7.62 -18.51
CA LYS A 57 -0.97 -8.47 -18.89
C LYS A 57 -0.24 -7.87 -20.10
N GLY A 58 1.08 -7.78 -20.03
CA GLY A 58 1.94 -7.19 -21.07
C GLY A 58 1.92 -5.65 -21.08
N TRP A 59 1.57 -5.01 -19.95
CA TRP A 59 1.56 -3.54 -19.84
C TRP A 59 2.92 -2.89 -20.17
N ASP A 60 4.00 -3.64 -20.02
CA ASP A 60 5.38 -3.25 -20.32
C ASP A 60 5.80 -3.51 -21.78
N GLY A 61 4.88 -3.96 -22.64
CA GLY A 61 5.16 -4.37 -24.01
C GLY A 61 5.72 -5.80 -24.14
N TYR A 62 5.93 -6.50 -23.03
CA TYR A 62 6.41 -7.88 -22.98
C TYR A 62 5.40 -8.77 -22.24
N SER A 63 5.81 -9.35 -21.11
CA SER A 63 5.02 -10.27 -20.29
C SER A 63 4.71 -9.71 -18.91
N GLY A 64 4.72 -8.38 -18.77
CA GLY A 64 4.44 -7.68 -17.51
C GLY A 64 3.18 -8.17 -16.84
N ARG A 65 3.27 -8.45 -15.54
CA ARG A 65 2.15 -8.84 -14.69
C ARG A 65 1.71 -7.65 -13.85
N SER A 66 0.46 -7.64 -13.43
CA SER A 66 0.01 -6.73 -12.38
C SER A 66 0.73 -7.01 -11.07
N VAL A 67 0.81 -6.01 -10.19
CA VAL A 67 1.34 -6.21 -8.84
C VAL A 67 0.47 -7.23 -8.11
N ASP A 68 1.12 -8.19 -7.44
CA ASP A 68 0.42 -9.24 -6.69
C ASP A 68 -0.29 -8.64 -5.46
N PHE A 69 -1.51 -9.09 -5.18
CA PHE A 69 -2.29 -8.58 -4.04
C PHE A 69 -1.54 -8.73 -2.71
N SER A 70 -0.83 -9.84 -2.50
CA SER A 70 -0.05 -10.07 -1.27
C SER A 70 1.10 -9.07 -1.11
N ILE A 71 1.70 -8.62 -2.23
CA ILE A 71 2.75 -7.61 -2.27
C ILE A 71 2.15 -6.23 -1.97
N ALA A 72 1.06 -5.86 -2.63
CA ALA A 72 0.37 -4.60 -2.39
C ALA A 72 -0.15 -4.46 -0.95
N TYR A 73 -0.72 -5.55 -0.42
CA TYR A 73 -1.17 -5.61 0.97
C TYR A 73 -0.01 -5.46 1.95
N PHE A 74 1.09 -6.17 1.71
CA PHE A 74 2.29 -6.05 2.54
C PHE A 74 2.87 -4.63 2.49
N ALA A 75 3.00 -4.04 1.30
CA ALA A 75 3.50 -2.69 1.08
C ALA A 75 2.70 -1.65 1.87
N ALA A 76 1.37 -1.70 1.81
CA ALA A 76 0.55 -0.74 2.56
C ALA A 76 0.74 -0.85 4.09
N ASN A 77 0.83 -2.07 4.62
CA ASN A 77 1.12 -2.27 6.05
C ASN A 77 2.53 -1.83 6.43
N LEU A 78 3.51 -2.09 5.57
CA LEU A 78 4.89 -1.64 5.77
C LEU A 78 4.96 -0.12 5.83
N LEU A 79 4.37 0.57 4.85
CA LEU A 79 4.34 2.04 4.78
C LEU A 79 3.68 2.67 5.99
N GLN A 80 2.60 2.06 6.49
CA GLN A 80 1.99 2.45 7.76
C GLN A 80 2.95 2.27 8.95
N ALA A 81 3.69 1.17 9.02
CA ALA A 81 4.60 0.88 10.13
C ALA A 81 5.82 1.83 10.17
N ILE A 82 6.31 2.27 9.01
CA ILE A 82 7.48 3.14 8.88
C ILE A 82 7.12 4.63 8.75
N TYR A 83 5.84 4.99 8.82
CA TYR A 83 5.41 6.38 8.64
C TYR A 83 6.09 7.34 9.62
N VAL A 84 6.53 8.47 9.08
CA VAL A 84 7.03 9.62 9.82
C VAL A 84 6.25 10.87 9.38
N PRO A 85 5.68 11.67 10.31
CA PRO A 85 5.05 12.94 9.97
C PRO A 85 6.00 13.87 9.20
N GLY A 86 5.51 14.46 8.11
CA GLY A 86 6.31 15.35 7.26
C GLY A 86 7.18 14.63 6.23
N ALA A 87 7.25 13.29 6.24
CA ALA A 87 7.90 12.55 5.17
C ALA A 87 7.17 12.77 3.83
N PRO A 88 7.91 12.91 2.72
CA PRO A 88 7.30 12.99 1.39
C PRO A 88 6.56 11.69 1.03
N CYS A 89 5.54 11.81 0.17
CA CYS A 89 4.90 10.64 -0.42
C CYS A 89 5.90 9.91 -1.34
N PRO A 90 6.08 8.59 -1.21
CA PRO A 90 6.86 7.80 -2.15
C PRO A 90 6.14 7.66 -3.48
N SER A 91 6.95 7.32 -4.47
CA SER A 91 6.52 6.71 -5.72
C SER A 91 6.39 5.20 -5.55
N LEU A 92 5.45 4.62 -6.32
CA LEU A 92 5.22 3.18 -6.38
C LEU A 92 5.42 2.71 -7.82
N VAL A 93 6.38 1.81 -8.02
CA VAL A 93 6.83 1.36 -9.33
C VAL A 93 6.59 -0.16 -9.46
N PRO A 94 5.80 -0.62 -10.44
CA PRO A 94 5.54 -2.05 -10.61
C PRO A 94 6.74 -2.76 -11.25
N GLY A 95 7.12 -3.92 -10.71
CA GLY A 95 7.99 -4.86 -11.39
C GLY A 95 7.22 -5.67 -12.44
N SER A 96 7.87 -6.02 -13.56
CA SER A 96 7.25 -6.83 -14.63
C SER A 96 6.82 -8.23 -14.15
N ASP A 97 7.40 -8.72 -13.04
CA ASP A 97 7.09 -10.00 -12.44
C ASP A 97 6.04 -9.90 -11.31
N GLY A 98 5.36 -8.76 -11.14
CA GLY A 98 4.33 -8.60 -10.11
C GLY A 98 4.85 -8.20 -8.73
N THR A 99 6.16 -7.95 -8.62
CA THR A 99 6.79 -7.27 -7.47
C THR A 99 6.47 -5.77 -7.49
N LEU A 100 6.87 -5.07 -6.43
CA LEU A 100 6.67 -3.63 -6.28
C LEU A 100 7.93 -2.99 -5.70
N GLN A 101 8.37 -1.89 -6.30
CA GLN A 101 9.35 -0.99 -5.73
C GLN A 101 8.63 0.22 -5.11
N ILE A 102 9.09 0.62 -3.93
CA ILE A 102 8.69 1.85 -3.24
C ILE A 102 9.93 2.74 -3.17
N GLU A 103 9.82 3.98 -3.63
CA GLU A 103 10.98 4.86 -3.70
C GLU A 103 10.69 6.29 -3.26
N TRP A 104 11.72 6.92 -2.69
CA TRP A 104 11.74 8.34 -2.38
C TRP A 104 13.02 8.95 -2.93
N HIS A 105 12.88 10.06 -3.65
CA HIS A 105 13.99 10.90 -4.11
C HIS A 105 13.77 12.30 -3.57
N SER A 106 14.28 12.58 -2.37
CA SER A 106 13.99 13.85 -1.69
C SER A 106 15.08 14.25 -0.72
N ALA A 107 15.27 15.57 -0.56
CA ALA A 107 16.18 16.14 0.41
C ALA A 107 17.63 15.60 0.34
N GLY A 108 18.09 15.26 -0.87
CA GLY A 108 19.41 14.70 -1.14
C GLY A 108 19.57 13.24 -0.71
N LEU A 109 18.47 12.54 -0.41
CA LEU A 109 18.43 11.12 -0.13
C LEU A 109 17.61 10.39 -1.20
N ASP A 110 18.15 9.29 -1.68
CA ASP A 110 17.46 8.31 -2.51
C ASP A 110 17.24 7.06 -1.65
N ILE A 111 15.98 6.68 -1.44
CA ILE A 111 15.60 5.50 -0.64
C ILE A 111 14.76 4.59 -1.52
N GLU A 112 15.18 3.34 -1.69
CA GLU A 112 14.52 2.34 -2.53
C GLU A 112 14.22 1.08 -1.73
N LEU A 113 13.02 0.53 -1.90
CA LEU A 113 12.56 -0.71 -1.28
C LEU A 113 11.94 -1.63 -2.33
N ASP A 114 12.62 -2.72 -2.64
CA ASP A 114 12.12 -3.77 -3.51
C ASP A 114 11.36 -4.83 -2.71
N ILE A 115 10.03 -4.82 -2.85
CA ILE A 115 9.16 -5.81 -2.24
C ILE A 115 9.09 -7.05 -3.15
N LEU A 116 10.03 -7.98 -2.95
CA LEU A 116 10.13 -9.24 -3.69
C LEU A 116 9.15 -10.31 -3.19
N GLY A 117 8.56 -10.07 -2.02
CA GLY A 117 7.70 -10.99 -1.29
C GLY A 117 7.26 -10.36 0.02
N ALA A 118 6.18 -10.88 0.62
CA ALA A 118 5.85 -10.52 2.00
C ALA A 118 7.04 -10.90 2.91
N ASN A 119 7.53 -9.94 3.69
CA ASN A 119 8.74 -10.09 4.52
C ASN A 119 10.00 -10.51 3.73
N LYS A 120 10.08 -10.14 2.45
CA LYS A 120 11.28 -10.29 1.63
C LYS A 120 11.51 -8.99 0.89
N VAL A 121 12.28 -8.10 1.52
CA VAL A 121 12.53 -6.76 1.01
C VAL A 121 14.03 -6.54 0.86
N GLU A 122 14.44 -5.99 -0.28
CA GLU A 122 15.78 -5.44 -0.46
C GLU A 122 15.68 -3.92 -0.42
N CYS A 123 16.59 -3.26 0.28
CA CYS A 123 16.52 -1.82 0.49
C CYS A 123 17.87 -1.18 0.23
N VAL A 124 17.83 0.04 -0.30
CA VAL A 124 18.99 0.90 -0.49
C VAL A 124 18.65 2.29 0.02
N MET A 125 19.61 2.94 0.69
CA MET A 125 19.61 4.37 0.94
C MET A 125 20.92 4.95 0.43
N ALA A 126 20.86 5.96 -0.43
CA ALA A 126 22.01 6.71 -0.91
C ALA A 126 21.88 8.19 -0.53
N ASP A 127 22.94 8.75 0.05
CA ASP A 127 23.06 10.19 0.29
C ASP A 127 23.82 10.83 -0.86
N ILE A 128 23.12 11.57 -1.70
CA ILE A 128 23.67 12.21 -2.91
C ILE A 128 24.73 13.25 -2.55
N ASN A 129 24.64 13.86 -1.35
CA ASN A 129 25.55 14.93 -0.95
C ASN A 129 26.90 14.38 -0.49
N THR A 130 26.92 13.20 0.14
CA THR A 130 28.16 12.58 0.66
C THR A 130 28.69 11.48 -0.25
N GLY A 131 27.82 10.87 -1.06
CA GLY A 131 28.10 9.65 -1.82
C GLY A 131 28.05 8.38 -0.98
N ASP A 132 27.56 8.44 0.26
CA ASP A 132 27.41 7.28 1.12
C ASP A 132 26.19 6.45 0.71
N GLU A 133 26.31 5.13 0.83
CA GLU A 133 25.25 4.18 0.50
C GLU A 133 25.15 3.11 1.59
N GLU A 134 23.91 2.76 1.96
CA GLU A 134 23.60 1.69 2.89
C GLU A 134 22.57 0.74 2.25
N GLU A 135 22.92 -0.54 2.18
CA GLU A 135 22.04 -1.60 1.69
C GLU A 135 21.59 -2.52 2.82
N ALA A 136 20.34 -2.98 2.76
CA ALA A 136 19.81 -3.94 3.73
C ALA A 136 18.87 -4.96 3.08
N LYS A 137 18.90 -6.20 3.59
CA LYS A 137 17.90 -7.24 3.26
C LYS A 137 17.03 -7.48 4.48
N LEU A 138 15.76 -7.12 4.37
CA LEU A 138 14.85 -7.04 5.50
C LEU A 138 13.76 -8.11 5.40
N THR A 139 13.40 -8.63 6.57
CA THR A 139 12.31 -9.59 6.71
C THR A 139 11.20 -9.02 7.57
N VAL A 140 11.46 -8.79 8.86
CA VAL A 140 10.43 -8.36 9.84
C VAL A 140 10.79 -7.08 10.58
N ASP A 141 12.07 -6.69 10.63
CA ASP A 141 12.50 -5.46 11.29
C ASP A 141 12.81 -4.38 10.25
N PHE A 142 11.98 -3.34 10.21
CA PHE A 142 12.06 -2.22 9.28
C PHE A 142 12.49 -0.92 9.96
N LYS A 143 13.06 -1.00 11.16
CA LYS A 143 13.51 0.20 11.90
C LYS A 143 14.55 1.00 11.13
N ILE A 144 15.46 0.33 10.41
CA ILE A 144 16.50 1.01 9.61
C ILE A 144 15.86 1.94 8.57
N VAL A 145 14.85 1.45 7.86
CA VAL A 145 14.09 2.25 6.87
C VAL A 145 13.43 3.44 7.56
N ARG A 146 12.79 3.23 8.71
CA ARG A 146 12.17 4.34 9.45
C ARG A 146 13.19 5.41 9.85
N VAL A 147 14.43 5.03 10.20
CA VAL A 147 15.51 5.99 10.49
C VAL A 147 15.84 6.81 9.25
N TRP A 148 15.97 6.17 8.08
CA TRP A 148 16.23 6.88 6.83
C TRP A 148 15.08 7.83 6.44
N ILE A 149 13.82 7.41 6.58
CA ILE A 149 12.65 8.24 6.31
C ILE A 149 12.55 9.42 7.29
N ASP A 150 12.88 9.21 8.56
CA ASP A 150 12.92 10.28 9.57
C ASP A 150 14.00 11.33 9.26
N GLU A 151 15.17 10.88 8.82
CA GLU A 151 16.24 11.78 8.36
C GLU A 151 15.80 12.58 7.12
N MET A 152 15.19 11.92 6.13
CA MET A 152 14.63 12.59 4.96
C MET A 152 13.60 13.65 5.34
N ALA A 153 12.68 13.33 6.25
CA ALA A 153 11.65 14.26 6.71
C ALA A 153 12.26 15.51 7.40
N LYS A 154 13.31 15.32 8.22
CA LYS A 154 14.04 16.42 8.85
C LYS A 154 14.71 17.32 7.82
N ARG A 155 15.47 16.73 6.88
CA ARG A 155 16.14 17.49 5.82
C ARG A 155 15.14 18.25 4.93
N ALA A 156 13.99 17.63 4.63
CA ALA A 156 12.94 18.27 3.87
C ALA A 156 12.35 19.49 4.63
N ALA A 157 12.16 19.37 5.95
CA ALA A 157 11.69 20.48 6.78
C ALA A 157 12.71 21.62 6.85
N ASP A 158 14.01 21.32 6.94
CA ASP A 158 15.10 22.30 7.01
C ASP A 158 15.38 23.02 5.68
N ALA A 159 14.93 22.47 4.54
CA ALA A 159 15.05 23.12 3.23
C ALA A 159 13.98 24.21 3.00
N VAL A 160 12.83 24.13 3.68
CA VAL A 160 11.69 25.06 3.55
C VAL A 160 11.91 26.48 4.14
N PRO A 161 12.75 26.76 5.15
CA PRO A 161 12.88 28.10 5.74
C PRO A 161 13.79 29.06 4.96
N ALA A 162 14.52 28.61 3.92
CA ALA A 162 15.51 29.45 3.23
C ALA A 162 14.94 30.35 2.11
N ALA A 163 13.64 30.29 1.84
CA ALA A 163 13.01 30.96 0.70
C ALA A 163 11.93 32.01 1.05
N ALA A 164 11.87 32.48 2.30
CA ALA A 164 10.89 33.47 2.77
C ALA A 164 11.50 34.86 3.00
#